data_AF-A0A842UDZ6-F1
#
_entry.id   AF-A0A842UDZ6-F1
#
_cell.length_a   1.000
_cell.length_b   1.000
_cell.length_c   1.000
_cell.angle_alpha   90.00
_cell.angle_beta   90.00
_cell.angle_gamma   90.00
#
_symmetry.space_group_name_H-M   'P 1'
#
loop_
_entity.id
_entity.type
_entity.pdbx_description
1 polymer ?
#
loop_
_entity_poly.entity_id
_entity_poly.type
_entity_poly.pdbx_seq_one_letter_code
_entity_poly.pdbx_strand_id
1 'polypeptide(L)'
;MPVKGFYFVYGDDHDMIEKKYLPDMEKKYSDATWLRYDATIDDIRPGYLTTEYNANDLFADKKVIFIRNADAKPAQVESLVEALLESPVPTNAVILSGSSLNKTTRLGKIINKSFHTSELRKPEVKPFDLLDSINLRDTPKVLRQVNMLFANDYNPLALFSLLCGHFILLRKIKEHEGKPADVIAREIKQHYYRVKKTMPALRRWSHEQITDALQEMQRLDRLIRTWQYDEKMLIQMTLIKLCI
;
A
#
# COMPACT_ATOMS: atom_id res chain seq x y z
N MET A 1 18.81 -7.84 -19.32
CA MET A 1 19.29 -7.83 -17.93
C MET A 1 19.34 -6.39 -17.50
N PRO A 2 18.94 -6.06 -16.26
CA PRO A 2 18.95 -4.68 -15.79
C PRO A 2 20.37 -4.11 -15.81
N VAL A 3 20.50 -2.87 -16.26
CA VAL A 3 21.76 -2.14 -16.34
C VAL A 3 22.03 -1.50 -14.99
N LYS A 4 23.24 -1.70 -14.46
CA LYS A 4 23.66 -1.07 -13.21
C LYS A 4 23.55 0.45 -13.33
N GLY A 5 22.92 1.09 -12.35
CA GLY A 5 22.72 2.54 -12.36
C GLY A 5 21.34 2.98 -12.86
N PHE A 6 20.54 2.09 -13.47
CA PHE A 6 19.23 2.42 -14.01
C PHE A 6 18.13 1.91 -13.07
N TYR A 7 17.36 2.83 -12.47
CA TYR A 7 16.32 2.54 -11.48
C TYR A 7 14.98 3.17 -11.86
N PHE A 8 13.91 2.40 -11.72
CA PHE A 8 12.54 2.89 -11.88
C PHE A 8 11.77 2.60 -10.60
N VAL A 9 11.28 3.65 -9.95
CA VAL A 9 10.46 3.55 -8.75
C VAL A 9 9.05 3.99 -9.07
N TYR A 10 8.05 3.21 -8.69
CA TYR A 10 6.67 3.56 -8.98
C TYR A 10 5.74 3.20 -7.83
N GLY A 11 4.63 3.91 -7.76
CA GLY A 11 3.60 3.68 -6.75
C GLY A 11 2.70 4.89 -6.55
N ASP A 12 1.60 4.66 -5.85
CA ASP A 12 0.51 5.63 -5.70
C ASP A 12 0.83 6.74 -4.67
N ASP A 13 1.96 6.64 -3.97
CA ASP A 13 2.33 7.54 -2.87
C ASP A 13 3.67 8.25 -3.15
N HIS A 14 3.57 9.52 -3.57
CA HIS A 14 4.74 10.37 -3.83
C HIS A 14 5.60 10.61 -2.58
N ASP A 15 5.00 10.64 -1.38
CA ASP A 15 5.72 10.87 -0.14
C ASP A 15 6.66 9.70 0.18
N MET A 16 6.29 8.46 -0.17
CA MET A 16 7.16 7.30 0.03
C MET A 16 8.41 7.36 -0.84
N ILE A 17 8.27 7.83 -2.08
CA ILE A 17 9.41 7.98 -2.99
C ILE A 17 10.39 9.01 -2.41
N GLU A 18 9.88 10.16 -1.98
CA GLU A 18 10.71 11.25 -1.49
C GLU A 18 11.28 11.03 -0.08
N LYS A 19 10.52 10.48 0.86
CA LYS A 19 10.93 10.34 2.26
C LYS A 19 11.67 9.04 2.56
N LYS A 20 11.50 8.01 1.73
CA LYS A 20 12.07 6.68 1.97
C LYS A 20 13.09 6.29 0.92
N TYR A 21 12.73 6.38 -0.37
CA TYR A 21 13.57 5.85 -1.44
C TYR A 21 14.70 6.78 -1.86
N LEU A 22 14.41 8.07 -2.02
CA LEU A 22 15.42 9.06 -2.41
C LEU A 22 16.55 9.18 -1.37
N PRO A 23 16.31 9.21 -0.04
CA PRO A 23 17.40 9.28 0.94
C PRO A 23 18.35 8.08 0.87
N ASP A 24 17.83 6.88 0.60
CA ASP A 24 18.66 5.68 0.42
C ASP A 24 19.53 5.79 -0.84
N MET A 25 18.99 6.37 -1.93
CA MET A 25 19.74 6.59 -3.16
C MET A 25 20.75 7.74 -3.02
N GLU A 26 20.41 8.82 -2.32
CA GLU A 26 21.33 9.91 -1.99
C GLU A 26 22.51 9.42 -1.16
N LYS A 27 22.26 8.55 -0.18
CA LYS A 27 23.34 7.90 0.57
C LYS A 27 24.22 7.00 -0.31
N LYS A 28 23.62 6.31 -1.28
CA LYS A 28 24.33 5.44 -2.23
C LYS A 28 25.19 6.23 -3.23
N TYR A 29 24.73 7.42 -3.62
CA TYR A 29 25.41 8.33 -4.55
C TYR A 29 25.72 9.67 -3.85
N SER A 30 26.39 9.60 -2.70
CA SER A 30 26.67 10.76 -1.84
C SER A 30 27.51 11.83 -2.53
N ASP A 31 28.46 11.40 -3.37
CA ASP A 31 29.46 12.27 -4.00
C ASP A 31 29.08 12.59 -5.46
N ALA A 32 27.82 12.34 -5.83
CA ALA A 32 27.34 12.57 -7.18
C ALA A 32 26.66 13.94 -7.33
N THR A 33 26.77 14.53 -8.50
CA THR A 33 25.96 15.69 -8.87
C THR A 33 24.55 15.21 -9.24
N TRP A 34 23.53 15.73 -8.55
CA TRP A 34 22.13 15.37 -8.76
C TRP A 34 21.42 16.39 -9.66
N LEU A 35 21.01 15.92 -10.84
CA LEU A 35 20.18 16.66 -11.78
C LEU A 35 18.72 16.22 -11.58
N ARG A 36 17.89 17.11 -11.02
CA ARG A 36 16.49 16.81 -10.67
C ARG A 36 15.53 17.53 -11.60
N TYR A 37 14.57 16.78 -12.14
CA TYR A 37 13.52 17.29 -13.01
C TYR A 37 12.18 16.70 -12.61
N ASP A 38 11.10 17.44 -12.80
CA ASP A 38 9.73 16.95 -12.78
C ASP A 38 9.14 17.04 -14.19
N ALA A 39 8.89 15.91 -14.83
CA ALA A 39 8.39 15.89 -16.20
C ALA A 39 6.99 16.53 -16.38
N THR A 40 6.24 16.77 -15.30
CA THR A 40 4.97 17.51 -15.38
C THR A 40 5.18 19.02 -15.56
N ILE A 41 6.30 19.56 -15.09
CA ILE A 41 6.57 21.00 -15.06
C ILE A 41 7.75 21.36 -15.98
N ASP A 42 8.83 20.59 -15.88
CA ASP A 42 10.10 20.85 -16.56
C ASP A 42 10.12 20.31 -17.98
N ASP A 43 10.85 21.01 -18.85
CA ASP A 43 11.15 20.55 -20.19
C ASP A 43 12.29 19.52 -20.17
N ILE A 44 11.95 18.27 -20.48
CA ILE A 44 12.93 17.18 -20.54
C ILE A 44 13.60 17.23 -21.90
N ARG A 45 14.87 17.66 -21.93
CA ARG A 45 15.68 17.80 -23.16
C ARG A 45 16.68 16.64 -23.27
N PRO A 46 16.38 15.58 -24.05
CA PRO A 46 17.19 14.37 -24.05
C PRO A 46 18.65 14.60 -24.43
N GLY A 47 18.91 15.43 -25.45
CA GLY A 47 20.26 15.72 -25.92
C GLY A 47 21.12 16.40 -24.85
N TYR A 48 20.59 17.44 -24.18
CA TYR A 48 21.29 18.12 -23.10
C TYR A 48 21.60 17.17 -21.93
N LEU A 49 20.59 16.41 -21.49
CA LEU A 49 20.75 15.47 -20.37
C LEU A 49 21.71 14.33 -20.68
N THR A 50 21.76 13.87 -21.94
CA THR A 50 22.74 12.87 -22.39
C THR A 50 24.15 13.42 -22.38
N THR A 51 24.35 14.65 -22.83
CA THR A 51 25.65 15.33 -22.75
C THR A 51 26.08 15.48 -21.29
N GLU A 52 25.17 15.95 -20.43
CA GLU A 52 25.44 16.09 -19.01
C GLU A 52 25.81 14.75 -18.38
N TYR A 53 25.06 13.68 -18.65
CA TYR A 53 25.35 12.34 -18.13
C TYR A 53 26.75 11.84 -18.49
N ASN A 54 27.26 12.18 -19.67
CA ASN A 54 28.58 11.73 -20.13
C ASN A 54 29.71 12.71 -19.81
N ALA A 55 29.40 13.95 -19.44
CA ALA A 55 30.40 14.96 -19.13
C ALA A 55 31.07 14.68 -17.79
N ASN A 56 32.41 14.72 -17.79
CA ASN A 56 33.20 14.70 -16.56
C ASN A 56 33.14 16.07 -15.89
N ASP A 57 32.83 16.09 -14.59
CA ASP A 57 32.89 17.30 -13.79
C ASP A 57 34.25 17.35 -13.05
N LEU A 58 34.76 18.55 -12.79
CA LEU A 58 36.03 18.76 -12.08
C LEU A 58 35.95 18.35 -10.60
N PHE A 59 34.73 18.34 -10.03
CA PHE A 59 34.49 18.16 -8.60
C PHE A 59 33.57 16.99 -8.26
N ALA A 60 33.05 16.27 -9.27
CA ALA A 60 32.18 15.12 -9.07
C ALA A 60 32.39 14.07 -10.16
N ASP A 61 32.91 12.90 -9.76
CA ASP A 61 33.16 11.77 -10.65
C ASP A 61 31.87 11.00 -11.02
N LYS A 62 30.72 11.41 -10.47
CA LYS A 62 29.44 10.70 -10.59
C LYS A 62 28.31 11.68 -10.87
N LYS A 63 27.38 11.30 -11.73
CA LYS A 63 26.15 12.05 -11.99
C LYS A 63 24.92 11.18 -11.80
N VAL A 64 23.88 11.76 -11.21
CA VAL A 64 22.57 11.14 -11.05
C VAL A 64 21.53 12.01 -11.72
N ILE A 65 20.84 11.47 -12.73
CA ILE A 65 19.66 12.10 -13.31
C ILE A 65 18.43 11.52 -12.61
N PHE A 66 17.68 12.37 -11.91
CA PHE A 66 16.39 12.01 -11.34
C PHE A 66 15.26 12.73 -12.08
N ILE A 67 14.36 11.96 -12.70
CA ILE A 67 13.15 12.49 -13.34
C ILE A 67 11.93 12.00 -12.59
N ARG A 68 11.23 12.93 -11.96
CA ARG A 68 9.93 12.72 -11.33
C ARG A 68 8.83 12.72 -12.38
N ASN A 69 7.79 11.92 -12.13
CA ASN A 69 6.60 11.81 -12.99
C ASN A 69 6.94 11.49 -14.45
N ALA A 70 7.90 10.60 -14.69
CA ALA A 70 8.41 10.23 -16.00
C ALA A 70 7.30 9.86 -17.01
N ASP A 71 6.17 9.34 -16.52
CA ASP A 71 4.99 8.98 -17.32
C ASP A 71 4.30 10.18 -17.97
N ALA A 72 4.53 11.42 -17.50
CA ALA A 72 3.91 12.63 -18.02
C ALA A 72 4.45 13.06 -19.39
N LYS A 73 5.72 12.74 -19.69
CA LYS A 73 6.40 13.05 -20.96
C LYS A 73 7.11 11.81 -21.51
N PRO A 74 6.35 10.75 -21.86
CA PRO A 74 6.94 9.45 -22.15
C PRO A 74 7.86 9.49 -23.38
N ALA A 75 7.53 10.25 -24.42
CA ALA A 75 8.35 10.33 -25.64
C ALA A 75 9.76 10.93 -25.37
N GLN A 76 9.84 12.00 -24.58
CA GLN A 76 11.11 12.62 -24.21
C GLN A 76 11.92 11.72 -23.29
N VAL A 77 11.27 11.11 -22.29
CA VAL A 77 11.95 10.19 -21.37
C VAL A 77 12.42 8.93 -22.11
N GLU A 78 11.63 8.40 -23.04
CA GLU A 78 12.02 7.29 -23.92
C GLU A 78 13.29 7.63 -24.71
N SER A 79 13.29 8.78 -25.40
CA SER A 79 14.44 9.22 -26.18
C SER A 79 15.70 9.40 -25.32
N LEU A 80 15.57 9.94 -24.12
CA LEU A 80 16.67 10.06 -23.18
C LEU A 80 17.20 8.69 -22.76
N VAL A 81 16.31 7.81 -22.30
CA VAL A 81 16.70 6.50 -21.79
C VAL A 81 17.34 5.63 -22.86
N GLU A 82 16.83 5.67 -24.10
CA GLU A 82 17.43 4.97 -25.24
C GLU A 82 18.87 5.44 -25.46
N ALA A 83 19.11 6.75 -25.52
CA ALA A 83 20.46 7.31 -25.69
C ALA A 83 21.42 6.93 -24.53
N LEU A 84 20.93 6.95 -23.29
CA LEU A 84 21.75 6.58 -22.12
C LEU A 84 22.07 5.08 -22.07
N LEU A 85 21.19 4.22 -22.62
CA LEU A 85 21.40 2.79 -22.70
C LEU A 85 22.38 2.37 -23.82
N GLU A 86 22.58 3.20 -24.84
CA GLU A 86 23.59 2.96 -25.88
C GLU A 86 25.03 3.05 -25.31
N SER A 87 25.26 3.95 -24.37
CA SER A 87 26.56 4.14 -23.71
C SER A 87 26.41 4.34 -22.19
N PRO A 88 26.10 3.28 -21.43
CA PRO A 88 25.88 3.38 -19.99
C PRO A 88 27.20 3.60 -19.25
N VAL A 89 27.21 4.55 -18.31
CA VAL A 89 28.36 4.85 -17.46
C VAL A 89 28.16 4.17 -16.11
N PRO A 90 28.97 3.16 -15.71
CA PRO A 90 28.70 2.32 -14.53
C PRO A 90 28.72 3.06 -13.18
N THR A 91 29.32 4.25 -13.14
CA THR A 91 29.42 5.12 -11.96
C THR A 91 28.25 6.10 -11.84
N ASN A 92 27.54 6.35 -12.94
CA ASN A 92 26.41 7.26 -13.00
C ASN A 92 25.09 6.51 -12.83
N ALA A 93 24.03 7.25 -12.52
CA ALA A 93 22.71 6.69 -12.36
C ALA A 93 21.61 7.50 -13.03
N VAL A 94 20.56 6.78 -13.42
CA VAL A 94 19.30 7.33 -13.91
C VAL A 94 18.21 6.76 -13.03
N ILE A 95 17.49 7.64 -12.35
CA ILE A 95 16.37 7.30 -11.47
C ILE A 95 15.12 7.95 -12.05
N LEU A 96 14.13 7.12 -12.37
CA LEU A 96 12.85 7.58 -12.88
C LEU A 96 11.78 7.25 -11.86
N SER A 97 10.87 8.20 -11.59
CA SER A 97 9.66 7.91 -10.82
C SER A 97 8.39 8.06 -11.62
N GLY A 98 7.43 7.17 -11.38
CA GLY A 98 6.15 7.14 -12.08
C GLY A 98 5.01 6.70 -11.16
N SER A 99 3.78 6.86 -11.64
CA SER A 99 2.59 6.40 -10.90
C SER A 99 2.45 4.88 -11.00
N SER A 100 2.68 4.32 -12.18
CA SER A 100 2.53 2.89 -12.44
C SER A 100 3.43 2.39 -13.56
N LEU A 101 3.78 1.11 -13.53
CA LEU A 101 4.54 0.47 -14.61
C LEU A 101 3.60 -0.18 -15.65
N ASN A 102 3.31 0.52 -16.74
CA ASN A 102 2.57 -0.08 -17.86
C ASN A 102 3.52 -0.79 -18.84
N LYS A 103 3.63 -2.11 -18.75
CA LYS A 103 4.55 -2.94 -19.57
C LYS A 103 4.20 -3.00 -21.06
N THR A 104 3.05 -2.48 -21.47
CA THR A 104 2.62 -2.51 -22.89
C THR A 104 3.19 -1.34 -23.69
N THR A 105 3.51 -0.21 -23.03
CA THR A 105 4.08 0.98 -23.66
C THR A 105 5.56 0.76 -24.04
N ARG A 106 6.09 1.59 -24.93
CA ARG A 106 7.50 1.51 -25.34
C ARG A 106 8.42 1.79 -24.16
N LEU A 107 8.19 2.88 -23.42
CA LEU A 107 8.89 3.17 -22.16
C LEU A 107 8.84 2.01 -21.17
N GLY A 108 7.65 1.44 -20.94
CA GLY A 108 7.46 0.35 -20.00
C GLY A 108 8.21 -0.93 -20.39
N LYS A 109 8.31 -1.23 -21.68
CA LYS A 109 9.13 -2.35 -22.20
C LYS A 109 10.61 -2.13 -21.95
N ILE A 110 11.11 -0.90 -22.17
CA ILE A 110 12.51 -0.53 -21.93
C ILE A 110 12.83 -0.65 -20.43
N ILE A 111 11.98 -0.07 -19.58
CA ILE A 111 12.11 -0.14 -18.12
C ILE A 111 12.14 -1.60 -17.66
N ASN A 112 11.17 -2.41 -18.07
CA ASN A 112 11.09 -3.82 -17.65
C ASN A 112 12.30 -4.65 -18.11
N LYS A 113 12.98 -4.26 -19.20
CA LYS A 113 14.15 -4.98 -19.73
C LYS A 113 15.47 -4.53 -19.08
N SER A 114 15.60 -3.22 -18.82
CA SER A 114 16.89 -2.56 -18.57
C SER A 114 17.00 -1.86 -17.21
N PHE A 115 15.92 -1.71 -16.45
CA PHE A 115 15.93 -1.00 -15.16
C PHE A 115 15.73 -1.96 -13.99
N HIS A 116 16.30 -1.59 -12.85
CA HIS A 116 15.91 -2.14 -11.55
C HIS A 116 14.60 -1.47 -11.11
N THR A 117 13.52 -2.25 -11.07
CA THR A 117 12.18 -1.74 -10.74
C THR A 117 11.86 -1.96 -9.26
N SER A 118 11.40 -0.91 -8.57
CA SER A 118 10.94 -0.96 -7.18
C SER A 118 9.52 -0.41 -7.08
N GLU A 119 8.60 -1.20 -6.55
CA GLU A 119 7.22 -0.77 -6.31
C GLU A 119 7.05 -0.31 -4.86
N LEU A 120 6.68 0.96 -4.68
CA LEU A 120 6.38 1.55 -3.38
C LEU A 120 4.88 1.75 -3.24
N ARG A 121 4.18 0.68 -2.88
CA ARG A 121 2.78 0.78 -2.46
C ARG A 121 2.70 1.14 -0.99
N LYS A 122 1.73 1.99 -0.65
CA LYS A 122 1.23 2.06 0.72
C LYS A 122 0.74 0.66 1.11
N PRO A 123 1.04 0.16 2.33
CA PRO A 123 0.48 -1.10 2.79
C PRO A 123 -1.06 -1.02 2.74
N GLU A 124 -1.67 -1.70 1.78
CA GLU A 124 -3.12 -1.78 1.68
C GLU A 124 -3.59 -2.80 2.72
N VAL A 125 -4.10 -2.33 3.85
CA VAL A 125 -4.84 -3.18 4.79
C VAL A 125 -6.25 -3.28 4.26
N LYS A 126 -6.71 -4.48 3.90
CA LYS A 126 -8.10 -4.67 3.54
C LYS A 126 -8.94 -4.70 4.81
N PRO A 127 -10.16 -4.13 4.82
CA PRO A 127 -11.03 -4.17 6.00
C PRO A 127 -11.30 -5.59 6.51
N PHE A 128 -11.31 -6.58 5.61
CA PHE A 128 -11.48 -8.00 5.96
C PHE A 128 -10.26 -8.59 6.71
N ASP A 129 -9.06 -8.07 6.49
CA ASP A 129 -7.86 -8.53 7.20
C ASP A 129 -7.90 -8.11 8.69
N LEU A 130 -8.61 -7.02 8.99
CA LEU A 130 -8.90 -6.62 10.38
C LEU A 130 -9.81 -7.64 11.06
N LEU A 131 -10.85 -8.11 10.38
CA LEU A 131 -11.77 -9.12 10.93
C LEU A 131 -11.04 -10.42 11.27
N ASP A 132 -10.09 -10.82 10.43
CA ASP A 132 -9.25 -11.99 10.69
C ASP A 132 -8.41 -11.79 11.96
N SER A 133 -7.79 -10.61 12.14
CA SER A 133 -7.02 -10.32 13.37
C SER A 133 -7.90 -10.24 14.62
N ILE A 134 -9.13 -9.74 14.51
CA ILE A 134 -10.13 -9.75 15.60
C ILE A 134 -10.50 -11.19 15.96
N ASN A 135 -10.71 -12.06 14.97
CA ASN A 135 -10.99 -13.47 15.20
C ASN A 135 -9.86 -14.16 15.98
N LEU A 136 -8.62 -13.74 15.75
CA LEU A 136 -7.43 -14.22 16.45
C LEU A 136 -7.20 -13.55 17.81
N ARG A 137 -7.93 -12.46 18.12
CA ARG A 137 -7.71 -11.59 19.29
C ARG A 137 -6.27 -11.03 19.37
N ASP A 138 -5.69 -10.70 18.21
CA ASP A 138 -4.34 -10.12 18.13
C ASP A 138 -4.42 -8.59 18.28
N THR A 139 -4.55 -8.11 19.52
CA THR A 139 -4.74 -6.67 19.84
C THR A 139 -3.68 -5.77 19.18
N PRO A 140 -2.37 -6.06 19.23
CA PRO A 140 -1.35 -5.25 18.55
C PRO A 140 -1.56 -5.17 17.03
N LYS A 141 -1.94 -6.28 16.39
CA LYS A 141 -2.20 -6.31 14.95
C LYS A 141 -3.50 -5.60 14.58
N VAL A 142 -4.56 -5.78 15.38
CA VAL A 142 -5.85 -5.09 15.23
C VAL A 142 -5.66 -3.58 15.28
N LEU A 143 -4.92 -3.07 16.28
CA LEU A 143 -4.64 -1.63 16.41
C LEU A 143 -3.84 -1.07 15.23
N ARG A 144 -2.80 -1.77 14.80
CA ARG A 144 -2.03 -1.38 13.62
C ARG A 144 -2.89 -1.33 12.36
N GLN A 145 -3.74 -2.33 12.15
CA GLN A 145 -4.59 -2.42 10.96
C GLN A 145 -5.69 -1.36 10.95
N VAL A 146 -6.36 -1.10 12.07
CA VAL A 146 -7.38 -0.05 12.13
C VAL A 146 -6.77 1.35 11.93
N ASN A 147 -5.57 1.59 12.47
CA ASN A 147 -4.85 2.85 12.23
C ASN A 147 -4.48 3.01 10.75
N MET A 148 -4.03 1.94 10.10
CA MET A 148 -3.74 1.96 8.66
C MET A 148 -5.01 2.22 7.84
N LEU A 149 -6.14 1.59 8.17
CA LEU A 149 -7.43 1.86 7.51
C LEU A 149 -7.82 3.33 7.62
N PHE A 150 -7.75 3.92 8.83
CA PHE A 150 -8.09 5.32 9.04
C PHE A 150 -7.10 6.32 8.46
N ALA A 151 -5.82 5.95 8.34
CA ALA A 151 -4.79 6.72 7.64
C ALA A 151 -4.92 6.62 6.11
N ASN A 152 -5.77 5.71 5.62
CA ASN A 152 -6.18 5.55 4.22
C ASN A 152 -7.61 6.06 3.99
N ASP A 153 -8.10 6.95 4.86
CA ASP A 153 -9.43 7.56 4.79
C ASP A 153 -10.60 6.56 4.70
N TYR A 154 -10.41 5.34 5.23
CA TYR A 154 -11.49 4.38 5.32
C TYR A 154 -12.59 4.90 6.24
N ASN A 155 -13.82 4.91 5.74
CA ASN A 155 -14.96 5.50 6.43
C ASN A 155 -15.24 4.76 7.78
N PRO A 156 -15.26 5.48 8.92
CA PRO A 156 -15.49 4.86 10.24
C PRO A 156 -16.84 4.15 10.38
N LEU A 157 -17.92 4.72 9.83
CA LEU A 157 -19.25 4.10 9.86
C LEU A 157 -19.32 2.85 8.99
N ALA A 158 -18.62 2.84 7.85
CA ALA A 158 -18.48 1.63 7.04
C ALA A 158 -17.72 0.53 7.80
N LEU A 159 -16.69 0.90 8.57
CA LEU A 159 -15.96 -0.04 9.43
C LEU A 159 -16.86 -0.59 10.55
N PHE A 160 -17.61 0.29 11.22
CA PHE A 160 -18.59 -0.09 12.23
C PHE A 160 -19.63 -1.08 11.68
N SER A 161 -20.21 -0.79 10.51
CA SER A 161 -21.16 -1.68 9.82
C SER A 161 -20.55 -3.05 9.52
N LEU A 162 -19.29 -3.07 9.05
CA LEU A 162 -18.56 -4.30 8.78
C LEU A 162 -18.35 -5.15 10.05
N LEU A 163 -17.98 -4.51 11.17
CA LEU A 163 -17.79 -5.17 12.47
C LEU A 163 -19.10 -5.75 12.99
N CYS A 164 -20.19 -4.99 12.97
CA CYS A 164 -21.52 -5.47 13.34
C CYS A 164 -21.93 -6.68 12.52
N GLY A 165 -21.79 -6.61 11.20
CA GLY A 165 -22.09 -7.71 10.30
C GLY A 165 -21.25 -8.96 10.56
N HIS A 166 -20.00 -8.78 10.98
CA HIS A 166 -19.09 -9.87 11.35
C HIS A 166 -19.52 -10.59 12.64
N PHE A 167 -19.84 -9.87 13.71
CA PHE A 167 -20.29 -10.49 14.96
C PHE A 167 -21.69 -11.13 14.83
N ILE A 168 -22.58 -10.55 14.02
CA ILE A 168 -23.87 -11.19 13.67
C ILE A 168 -23.62 -12.50 12.91
N LEU A 169 -22.67 -12.52 11.98
CA LEU A 169 -22.29 -13.73 11.27
C LEU A 169 -21.71 -14.78 12.22
N LEU A 170 -20.80 -14.39 13.12
CA LEU A 170 -20.25 -15.29 14.13
C LEU A 170 -21.36 -15.93 14.96
N ARG A 171 -22.32 -15.14 15.45
CA ARG A 171 -23.47 -15.65 16.22
C ARG A 171 -24.26 -16.68 15.41
N LYS A 172 -24.63 -16.35 14.17
CA LYS A 172 -25.39 -17.25 13.28
C LYS A 172 -24.64 -18.57 13.00
N ILE A 173 -23.33 -18.51 12.81
CA ILE A 173 -22.53 -19.73 12.58
C ILE A 173 -22.44 -20.53 13.90
N LYS A 174 -22.27 -19.87 15.04
CA LYS A 174 -22.17 -20.52 16.36
C LYS A 174 -23.47 -21.23 16.77
N GLU A 175 -24.63 -20.66 16.43
CA GLU A 175 -25.96 -21.29 16.60
C GLU A 175 -26.10 -22.63 15.84
N HIS A 176 -25.28 -22.84 14.81
CA HIS A 176 -25.26 -24.05 13.98
C HIS A 176 -23.97 -24.86 14.17
N GLU A 177 -23.29 -24.69 15.31
CA GLU A 177 -22.03 -25.38 15.62
C GLU A 177 -22.19 -26.90 15.53
N GLY A 178 -21.18 -27.57 14.96
CA GLY A 178 -21.20 -29.01 14.66
C GLY A 178 -21.67 -29.36 13.24
N LYS A 179 -22.31 -28.44 12.50
CA LYS A 179 -22.66 -28.67 11.09
C LYS A 179 -21.50 -28.33 10.13
N PRO A 180 -21.41 -28.96 8.95
CA PRO A 180 -20.48 -28.58 7.89
C PRO A 180 -20.74 -27.17 7.34
N ALA A 181 -19.68 -26.51 6.85
CA ALA A 181 -19.74 -25.12 6.37
C ALA A 181 -20.75 -24.87 5.23
N ASP A 182 -20.92 -25.83 4.32
CA ASP A 182 -21.87 -25.75 3.20
C ASP A 182 -23.33 -25.86 3.64
N VAL A 183 -23.58 -26.64 4.71
CA VAL A 183 -24.92 -26.76 5.32
C VAL A 183 -25.25 -25.44 6.01
N ILE A 184 -24.35 -24.94 6.86
CA ILE A 184 -24.52 -23.66 7.56
C ILE A 184 -24.77 -22.54 6.54
N ALA A 185 -23.93 -22.43 5.50
CA ALA A 185 -24.05 -21.39 4.48
C ALA A 185 -25.43 -21.36 3.80
N ARG A 186 -26.00 -22.54 3.48
CA ARG A 186 -27.35 -22.65 2.93
C ARG A 186 -28.42 -22.21 3.93
N GLU A 187 -28.34 -22.68 5.17
CA GLU A 187 -29.32 -22.38 6.23
C GLU A 187 -29.36 -20.89 6.57
N ILE A 188 -28.20 -20.25 6.72
CA ILE A 188 -28.10 -18.82 7.06
C ILE A 188 -28.13 -17.89 5.84
N LYS A 189 -28.30 -18.45 4.62
CA LYS A 189 -28.31 -17.75 3.33
C LYS A 189 -27.08 -16.83 3.14
N GLN A 190 -25.89 -17.37 3.40
CA GLN A 190 -24.61 -16.67 3.21
C GLN A 190 -23.72 -17.42 2.21
N HIS A 191 -22.78 -16.70 1.60
CA HIS A 191 -21.82 -17.31 0.69
C HIS A 191 -20.90 -18.31 1.42
N TYR A 192 -20.72 -19.51 0.85
CA TYR A 192 -19.93 -20.61 1.43
C TYR A 192 -18.53 -20.17 1.88
N TYR A 193 -17.81 -19.43 1.04
CA TYR A 193 -16.44 -18.99 1.37
C TYR A 193 -16.40 -18.11 2.62
N ARG A 194 -17.40 -17.24 2.82
CA ARG A 194 -17.46 -16.34 3.97
C ARG A 194 -17.67 -17.14 5.26
N VAL A 195 -18.58 -18.13 5.23
CA VAL A 195 -18.81 -19.03 6.36
C VAL A 195 -17.56 -19.86 6.65
N LYS A 196 -17.00 -20.54 5.63
CA LYS A 196 -15.80 -21.36 5.76
C LYS A 196 -14.62 -20.57 6.36
N LYS A 197 -14.38 -19.35 5.87
CA LYS A 197 -13.30 -18.49 6.36
C LYS A 197 -13.51 -18.06 7.83
N THR A 198 -14.76 -17.95 8.26
CA THR A 198 -15.12 -17.49 9.62
C THR A 198 -15.12 -18.63 10.65
N MET A 199 -15.34 -19.88 10.23
CA MET A 199 -15.41 -21.04 11.14
C MET A 199 -14.22 -21.19 12.12
N PRO A 200 -12.95 -20.93 11.74
CA PRO A 200 -11.83 -21.01 12.68
C PRO A 200 -11.98 -20.08 13.90
N ALA A 201 -12.72 -18.97 13.77
CA ALA A 201 -12.97 -18.04 14.85
C ALA A 201 -13.81 -18.66 15.98
N LEU A 202 -14.71 -19.60 15.67
CA LEU A 202 -15.61 -20.22 16.67
C LEU A 202 -14.89 -20.92 17.81
N ARG A 203 -13.62 -21.32 17.60
CA ARG A 203 -12.76 -21.93 18.62
C ARG A 203 -12.29 -20.94 19.70
N ARG A 204 -12.22 -19.66 19.35
CA ARG A 204 -11.75 -18.58 20.24
C ARG A 204 -12.88 -17.71 20.80
N TRP A 205 -14.10 -17.92 20.31
CA TRP A 205 -15.27 -17.11 20.63
C TRP A 205 -16.39 -18.00 21.17
N SER A 206 -16.68 -17.89 22.46
CA SER A 206 -17.83 -18.54 23.10
C SER A 206 -19.13 -17.82 22.74
N HIS A 207 -20.28 -18.47 22.99
CA HIS A 207 -21.60 -17.85 22.81
C HIS A 207 -21.76 -16.57 23.65
N GLU A 208 -21.26 -16.58 24.89
CA GLU A 208 -21.28 -15.44 25.81
C GLU A 208 -20.41 -14.29 25.27
N GLN A 209 -19.16 -14.58 24.87
CA GLN A 209 -18.25 -13.57 24.31
C GLN A 209 -18.78 -12.92 23.03
N ILE A 210 -19.47 -13.69 22.18
CA ILE A 210 -20.11 -13.14 20.97
C ILE A 210 -21.28 -12.23 21.36
N THR A 211 -22.03 -12.60 22.39
CA THR A 211 -23.15 -11.79 22.91
C THR A 211 -22.64 -10.49 23.50
N ASP A 212 -21.59 -10.54 24.31
CA ASP A 212 -20.93 -9.35 24.88
C ASP A 212 -20.37 -8.44 23.78
N ALA A 213 -19.76 -9.03 22.74
CA ALA A 213 -19.28 -8.27 21.60
C ALA A 213 -20.40 -7.50 20.88
N LEU A 214 -21.56 -8.13 20.70
CA LEU A 214 -22.73 -7.47 20.11
C LEU A 214 -23.30 -6.37 21.01
N GLN A 215 -23.27 -6.55 22.34
CA GLN A 215 -23.65 -5.50 23.29
C GLN A 215 -22.68 -4.31 23.24
N GLU A 216 -21.37 -4.57 23.08
CA GLU A 216 -20.38 -3.52 22.87
C GLU A 216 -20.59 -2.79 21.55
N MET A 217 -20.96 -3.49 20.47
CA MET A 217 -21.35 -2.82 19.21
C MET A 217 -22.56 -1.92 19.40
N GLN A 218 -23.56 -2.34 20.16
CA GLN A 218 -24.73 -1.52 20.47
C GLN A 218 -24.38 -0.30 21.33
N ARG A 219 -23.46 -0.45 22.28
CA ARG A 219 -22.93 0.67 23.08
C ARG A 219 -22.19 1.67 22.19
N LEU A 220 -21.35 1.16 21.27
CA LEU A 220 -20.62 1.98 20.30
C LEU A 220 -21.55 2.77 19.38
N ASP A 221 -22.60 2.15 18.83
CA ASP A 221 -23.60 2.86 18.00
C ASP A 221 -24.21 4.06 18.73
N ARG A 222 -24.59 3.87 19.99
CA ARG A 222 -25.14 4.96 20.82
C ARG A 222 -24.14 6.10 21.03
N LEU A 223 -22.87 5.77 21.26
CA LEU A 223 -21.81 6.76 21.48
C LEU A 223 -21.45 7.53 20.20
N ILE A 224 -21.37 6.86 19.06
CA ILE A 224 -21.11 7.52 17.77
C ILE A 224 -22.22 8.55 17.49
N ARG A 225 -23.48 8.22 17.78
CA ARG A 225 -24.63 9.11 17.56
C ARG A 225 -24.69 10.34 18.46
N THR A 226 -23.88 10.42 19.53
CA THR A 226 -23.86 11.62 20.39
C THR A 226 -23.05 12.75 19.80
N TRP A 227 -22.17 12.47 18.82
CA TRP A 227 -21.24 13.43 18.20
C TRP A 227 -20.28 14.12 19.19
N GLN A 228 -20.16 13.60 20.41
CA GLN A 228 -19.29 14.19 21.46
C GLN A 228 -17.84 13.71 21.38
N TYR A 229 -17.58 12.62 20.68
CA TYR A 229 -16.27 11.98 20.63
C TYR A 229 -15.88 11.68 19.17
N ASP A 230 -14.58 11.64 18.92
CA ASP A 230 -14.05 11.18 17.63
C ASP A 230 -14.41 9.70 17.37
N GLU A 231 -15.02 9.43 16.22
CA GLU A 231 -15.51 8.11 15.85
C GLU A 231 -14.37 7.08 15.74
N LYS A 232 -13.19 7.52 15.26
CA LYS A 232 -12.02 6.64 15.10
C LYS A 232 -11.53 6.17 16.47
N MET A 233 -11.46 7.08 17.43
CA MET A 233 -11.11 6.79 18.83
C MET A 233 -12.12 5.82 19.46
N LEU A 234 -13.43 6.07 19.32
CA LEU A 234 -14.47 5.19 19.86
C LEU A 234 -14.38 3.76 19.31
N ILE A 235 -14.15 3.63 18.00
CA ILE A 235 -13.96 2.32 17.35
C ILE A 235 -12.69 1.64 17.87
N GLN A 236 -11.55 2.34 17.95
CA GLN A 236 -10.29 1.78 18.46
C GLN A 236 -10.44 1.25 19.89
N MET A 237 -11.03 2.04 20.79
CA MET A 237 -11.26 1.62 22.18
C MET A 237 -12.15 0.38 22.27
N THR A 238 -13.18 0.32 21.43
CA THR A 238 -14.08 -0.84 21.37
C THR A 238 -13.35 -2.08 20.88
N LEU A 239 -12.52 -1.95 19.82
CA LEU A 239 -11.70 -3.05 19.31
C LEU A 239 -10.71 -3.59 20.33
N ILE A 240 -10.09 -2.73 21.15
CA ILE A 240 -9.23 -3.15 22.27
C ILE A 240 -10.05 -3.99 23.25
N LYS A 241 -11.20 -3.48 23.67
CA LYS A 241 -12.07 -4.16 24.65
C LYS A 241 -12.52 -5.54 24.16
N LEU A 242 -12.75 -5.71 22.86
CA LEU A 242 -13.15 -7.00 22.27
C LEU A 242 -12.03 -8.06 22.25
N CYS A 243 -10.76 -7.62 22.25
CA CYS A 243 -9.62 -8.53 22.10
C CYS A 243 -8.96 -8.92 23.44
N ILE A 244 -9.33 -8.26 24.53
CA ILE A 244 -8.98 -8.66 25.91
C ILE A 244 -9.87 -9.83 26.33
#